data_AF-A0A8H5GSK9-F1
#
_entry.id   AF-A0A8H5GSK9-F1
#
_cell.length_a   1.000
_cell.length_b   1.000
_cell.length_c   1.000
_cell.angle_alpha   90.00
_cell.angle_beta   90.00
_cell.angle_gamma   90.00
#
_symmetry.space_group_name_H-M   'P 1'
#
loop_
_entity.id
_entity.type
_entity.pdbx_description
1 polymer ?
#
loop_
_entity_poly.entity_id
_entity_poly.type
_entity_poly.pdbx_seq_one_letter_code
_entity_poly.pdbx_strand_id
1 'polypeptide(L)'
;MLTRPEFDDACKALIAKFVSTPASLATSSMKGWCWNEHSYVSGLGYMSRNAVYSRRLSSIDEGEIEQSGAPESDEATLSIANERGIFTCRQYVVFSATFQVPCFYFSIYNSGGVPLSLEEILKTTLFQPCVVEAEKTRFAIGGTFPLLSQGDHPTLGTPCWYFHPCETAAAVRELLREKKKSGGLDVVETWFTCAVTGVFETAVSSNVDISEPQTYKAMFSTLLTQPSRLLRLRVRSMSTEAVIVAASRTPTGSINGALKSFKAPELGVAALKHALASKNIDPTSVEEIYFGNVVQAGVGQSPARQVALGAGMSTSSDATTINKVCASGMKSIMLAAQSIQLGQRSVVAAGGMESMSNAPFLLPRTNPAFGKFTTIDSLEYDGLWDTYNNQAMGCCGESAAEKHNIDRQSVDSHAIESYKRAEKAWSSGAFDAEIAPLTVKGKKGDTVVREDEEYKRIIYDKVPSLRSAFKQGGLITAANSSPSMMAKELGLTPLAKVISYADAGVEPIDFPIAPTVAMPKALERAKLTVDDISLFEINEAFSVVVRIAEQVLKIDPAKINVNGGAVALGHAIGSSGARIVVSLIHALKSGQYGCAGVCNGGGAASALVIQKV
;
A
#
# COMPACT_ATOMS: atom_id res chain seq x y z
N MET A 1 17.61 -39.21 -5.07
CA MET A 1 16.65 -38.12 -5.34
C MET A 1 16.31 -37.44 -4.02
N LEU A 2 16.00 -36.15 -4.02
CA LEU A 2 15.63 -35.42 -2.81
C LEU A 2 14.17 -35.72 -2.46
N THR A 3 13.84 -35.92 -1.18
CA THR A 3 12.45 -35.83 -0.72
C THR A 3 12.02 -34.36 -0.66
N ARG A 4 10.70 -34.10 -0.68
CA ARG A 4 10.19 -32.73 -0.57
C ARG A 4 10.66 -32.00 0.70
N PRO A 5 10.61 -32.60 1.90
CA PRO A 5 11.14 -31.97 3.12
C PRO A 5 12.65 -31.68 3.03
N GLU A 6 13.46 -32.62 2.51
CA GLU A 6 14.92 -32.37 2.33
C GLU A 6 15.18 -31.19 1.38
N PHE A 7 14.38 -31.01 0.32
CA PHE A 7 14.46 -29.83 -0.56
C PHE A 7 14.03 -28.55 0.17
N ASP A 8 12.90 -28.57 0.87
CA ASP A 8 12.35 -27.40 1.55
C ASP A 8 13.31 -26.91 2.66
N ASP A 9 13.88 -27.82 3.44
CA ASP A 9 14.85 -27.50 4.49
C ASP A 9 16.20 -27.06 3.92
N ALA A 10 16.65 -27.65 2.80
CA ALA A 10 17.81 -27.15 2.08
C ALA A 10 17.59 -25.70 1.60
N CYS A 11 16.42 -25.37 1.06
CA CYS A 11 16.09 -24.01 0.62
C CYS A 11 16.02 -23.01 1.80
N LYS A 12 15.40 -23.39 2.91
CA LYS A 12 15.37 -22.57 4.14
C LYS A 12 16.77 -22.33 4.69
N ALA A 13 17.61 -23.38 4.76
CA ALA A 13 19.00 -23.27 5.21
C ALA A 13 19.85 -22.41 4.26
N LEU A 14 19.61 -22.50 2.95
CA LEU A 14 20.28 -21.69 1.93
C LEU A 14 19.93 -20.20 2.10
N ILE A 15 18.64 -19.87 2.22
CA ILE A 15 18.18 -18.51 2.55
C ILE A 15 18.78 -18.02 3.87
N ALA A 16 18.71 -18.81 4.95
CA ALA A 16 19.27 -18.42 6.25
C ALA A 16 20.78 -18.15 6.20
N LYS A 17 21.54 -18.97 5.45
CA LYS A 17 22.98 -18.77 5.22
C LYS A 17 23.27 -17.48 4.45
N PHE A 18 22.49 -17.16 3.41
CA PHE A 18 22.68 -15.93 2.65
C PHE A 18 22.09 -14.66 3.30
N VAL A 19 21.19 -14.81 4.26
CA VAL A 19 20.68 -13.72 5.12
C VAL A 19 21.65 -13.40 6.27
N SER A 20 22.34 -14.41 6.82
CA SER A 20 23.31 -14.23 7.92
C SER A 20 24.72 -13.83 7.45
N THR A 21 25.05 -14.06 6.18
CA THR A 21 26.32 -13.62 5.59
C THR A 21 26.28 -12.12 5.26
N PRO A 22 27.23 -11.28 5.71
CA PRO A 22 27.22 -9.84 5.44
C PRO A 22 27.22 -9.53 3.93
N ALA A 23 26.16 -8.89 3.44
CA ALA A 23 25.96 -8.64 2.02
C ALA A 23 27.01 -7.68 1.42
N SER A 24 27.93 -8.24 0.62
CA SER A 24 28.70 -7.51 -0.40
C SER A 24 27.97 -7.59 -1.74
N LEU A 25 28.18 -6.61 -2.63
CA LEU A 25 27.52 -6.64 -3.95
C LEU A 25 28.04 -7.67 -4.94
N ALA A 26 29.28 -8.13 -4.77
CA ALA A 26 29.98 -8.89 -5.78
C ALA A 26 29.77 -10.41 -5.67
N THR A 27 29.18 -10.91 -4.57
CA THR A 27 29.28 -12.33 -4.19
C THR A 27 27.96 -13.03 -3.81
N SER A 28 26.82 -12.33 -3.74
CA SER A 28 25.54 -12.98 -3.44
C SER A 28 24.74 -13.32 -4.70
N SER A 29 24.85 -14.57 -5.14
CA SER A 29 24.01 -15.20 -6.16
C SER A 29 22.52 -15.22 -5.82
N MET A 30 22.20 -15.13 -4.52
CA MET A 30 20.86 -15.23 -3.95
C MET A 30 20.17 -13.87 -3.71
N LYS A 31 20.71 -12.76 -4.22
CA LYS A 31 20.10 -11.43 -4.01
C LYS A 31 18.68 -11.35 -4.57
N GLY A 32 17.71 -11.06 -3.69
CA GLY A 32 16.30 -10.87 -4.03
C GLY A 32 15.45 -12.15 -4.02
N TRP A 33 16.02 -13.29 -3.63
CA TRP A 33 15.25 -14.53 -3.42
C TRP A 33 14.63 -14.58 -2.02
N CYS A 34 13.38 -15.05 -1.92
CA CYS A 34 12.69 -15.36 -0.67
C CYS A 34 12.14 -16.80 -0.67
N TRP A 35 11.99 -17.35 0.53
CA TRP A 35 11.22 -18.58 0.77
C TRP A 35 9.74 -18.21 0.97
N ASN A 36 8.83 -18.95 0.33
CA ASN A 36 7.39 -18.76 0.45
C ASN A 36 6.75 -20.10 0.82
N GLU A 37 5.92 -20.12 1.85
CA GLU A 37 5.19 -21.32 2.24
C GLU A 37 3.98 -21.58 1.35
N HIS A 38 3.59 -22.85 1.26
CA HIS A 38 2.44 -23.31 0.51
C HIS A 38 1.15 -22.94 1.27
N SER A 39 0.24 -22.22 0.61
CA SER A 39 -0.98 -21.64 1.23
C SER A 39 -1.88 -22.63 1.98
N TYR A 40 -1.74 -23.93 1.70
CA TYR A 40 -2.55 -25.01 2.26
C TYR A 40 -1.77 -26.04 3.09
N VAL A 41 -0.43 -25.99 3.11
CA VAL A 41 0.39 -27.01 3.80
C VAL A 41 1.60 -26.35 4.47
N SER A 42 1.52 -26.21 5.79
CA SER A 42 2.59 -25.62 6.61
C SER A 42 3.92 -26.37 6.43
N GLY A 43 5.01 -25.61 6.37
CA GLY A 43 6.37 -26.13 6.24
C GLY A 43 6.83 -26.50 4.82
N LEU A 44 5.92 -26.72 3.86
CA LEU A 44 6.25 -26.92 2.44
C LEU A 44 6.27 -25.58 1.70
N GLY A 45 7.09 -25.41 0.66
CA GLY A 45 7.16 -24.12 -0.03
C GLY A 45 8.00 -24.07 -1.30
N TYR A 46 8.24 -22.86 -1.81
CA TYR A 46 9.04 -22.60 -3.01
C TYR A 46 9.85 -21.31 -2.85
N MET A 47 10.95 -21.21 -3.60
CA MET A 47 11.74 -19.97 -3.67
C MET A 47 11.21 -19.08 -4.80
N SER A 48 11.15 -17.77 -4.58
CA SER A 48 10.81 -16.80 -5.64
C SER A 48 11.67 -15.53 -5.59
N ARG A 49 11.76 -14.84 -6.73
CA ARG A 49 12.44 -13.55 -6.90
C ARG A 49 11.73 -12.73 -7.97
N ASN A 50 11.69 -11.41 -7.78
CA ASN A 50 11.37 -10.45 -8.84
C ASN A 50 12.64 -9.70 -9.26
N ALA A 51 12.84 -9.53 -10.57
CA ALA A 51 13.97 -8.81 -11.16
C ALA A 51 13.47 -7.84 -12.24
N VAL A 52 13.88 -6.59 -12.16
CA VAL A 52 13.55 -5.55 -13.16
C VAL A 52 14.78 -5.33 -14.04
N TYR A 53 14.57 -5.36 -15.34
CA TYR A 53 15.58 -5.18 -16.37
C TYR A 53 15.24 -3.95 -17.21
N SER A 54 16.26 -3.15 -17.54
CA SER A 54 16.16 -2.09 -18.56
C SER A 54 17.13 -2.44 -19.69
N ARG A 55 16.58 -2.75 -20.87
CA ARG A 55 17.34 -3.18 -22.06
C ARG A 55 16.72 -2.56 -23.31
N ARG A 56 17.48 -2.48 -24.39
CA ARG A 56 16.93 -2.13 -25.73
C ARG A 56 16.20 -3.34 -26.29
N LEU A 57 15.14 -3.11 -27.05
CA LEU A 57 14.66 -4.07 -28.05
C LEU A 57 15.58 -3.92 -29.27
N SER A 58 16.34 -4.96 -29.60
CA SER A 58 17.14 -5.00 -30.84
C SER A 58 16.35 -5.75 -31.90
N SER A 59 16.07 -5.09 -33.03
CA SER A 59 15.94 -5.81 -34.29
C SER A 59 17.26 -6.52 -34.60
N ILE A 60 17.17 -7.62 -35.35
CA ILE A 60 18.33 -8.40 -35.81
C ILE A 60 19.25 -7.49 -36.65
N ASP A 61 20.57 -7.68 -36.56
CA ASP A 61 21.55 -6.94 -37.37
C ASP A 61 21.27 -7.12 -38.86
N GLU A 62 20.99 -6.02 -39.58
CA GLU A 62 21.00 -5.99 -41.05
C GLU A 62 22.46 -5.93 -41.55
N GLY A 63 23.13 -7.06 -41.48
CA GLY A 63 24.30 -7.36 -42.30
C GLY A 63 23.90 -8.22 -43.49
N GLU A 64 24.25 -7.78 -44.70
CA GLU A 64 24.09 -8.50 -45.98
C GLU A 64 22.67 -8.64 -46.57
N ILE A 65 22.12 -7.55 -47.11
CA ILE A 65 21.33 -7.61 -48.36
C ILE A 65 21.85 -6.54 -49.34
N GLU A 66 22.50 -6.97 -50.41
CA GLU A 66 22.84 -6.08 -51.54
C GLU A 66 21.60 -5.81 -52.42
N GLN A 67 21.43 -4.53 -52.78
CA GLN A 67 20.73 -4.00 -53.97
C GLN A 67 19.47 -4.74 -54.50
N SER A 68 18.29 -4.13 -54.33
CA SER A 68 17.52 -3.58 -55.47
C SER A 68 16.20 -2.90 -55.08
N GLY A 69 15.96 -1.70 -55.66
CA GLY A 69 14.61 -1.11 -55.84
C GLY A 69 13.93 -0.44 -54.63
N ALA A 70 13.86 0.89 -54.66
CA ALA A 70 12.90 1.65 -53.83
C ALA A 70 11.45 1.50 -54.38
N PRO A 71 10.40 1.79 -53.58
CA PRO A 71 10.00 3.19 -53.39
C PRO A 71 9.74 3.59 -51.92
N GLU A 72 9.51 4.89 -51.73
CA GLU A 72 9.38 5.61 -50.46
C GLU A 72 8.25 5.08 -49.54
N SER A 73 8.54 4.96 -48.23
CA SER A 73 7.51 4.80 -47.19
C SER A 73 7.95 5.42 -45.84
N ASP A 74 7.22 6.44 -45.41
CA ASP A 74 7.03 7.00 -44.05
C ASP A 74 8.19 7.04 -43.03
N GLU A 75 8.52 8.26 -42.58
CA GLU A 75 9.40 8.55 -41.42
C GLU A 75 8.91 7.92 -40.08
N ALA A 76 7.70 7.36 -40.04
CA ALA A 76 7.10 6.75 -38.85
C ALA A 76 7.79 5.45 -38.40
N THR A 77 8.52 4.75 -39.28
CA THR A 77 9.14 3.44 -38.92
C THR A 77 10.50 3.59 -38.22
N LEU A 78 11.17 4.73 -38.37
CA LEU A 78 12.52 4.97 -37.79
C LEU A 78 12.51 5.36 -36.31
N SER A 79 11.36 5.70 -35.71
CA SER A 79 11.29 6.12 -34.29
C SER A 79 11.28 4.97 -33.28
N ILE A 80 11.01 3.73 -33.69
CA ILE A 80 10.92 2.55 -32.79
C ILE A 80 12.31 2.10 -32.31
N ALA A 81 13.38 2.41 -33.07
CA ALA A 81 14.73 1.87 -32.89
C ALA A 81 15.51 2.36 -31.65
N ASN A 82 14.92 3.16 -30.75
CA ASN A 82 15.63 3.74 -29.60
C ASN A 82 14.97 3.57 -28.22
N GLU A 83 13.79 2.95 -28.12
CA GLU A 83 13.14 2.77 -26.82
C GLU A 83 13.84 1.70 -25.96
N ARG A 84 14.23 2.09 -24.74
CA ARG A 84 14.67 1.16 -23.69
C ARG A 84 13.45 0.60 -22.98
N GLY A 85 13.01 -0.59 -23.35
CA GLY A 85 11.98 -1.33 -22.63
C GLY A 85 12.41 -1.61 -21.17
N ILE A 86 11.49 -1.35 -20.24
CA ILE A 86 11.59 -1.84 -18.87
C ILE A 86 10.75 -3.11 -18.78
N PHE A 87 11.36 -4.21 -18.36
CA PHE A 87 10.75 -5.52 -18.24
C PHE A 87 10.86 -6.02 -16.80
N THR A 88 9.80 -6.65 -16.28
CA THR A 88 9.82 -7.31 -14.98
C THR A 88 9.78 -8.82 -15.17
N CYS A 89 10.80 -9.53 -14.73
CA CYS A 89 10.85 -10.98 -14.70
C CYS A 89 10.55 -11.48 -13.28
N ARG A 90 9.55 -12.34 -13.14
CA ARG A 90 9.30 -13.13 -11.93
C ARG A 90 9.94 -14.51 -12.12
N GLN A 91 10.64 -14.99 -11.12
CA GLN A 91 11.45 -16.21 -11.15
C GLN A 91 11.11 -17.08 -9.94
N TYR A 92 11.07 -18.40 -10.13
CA TYR A 92 10.66 -19.36 -9.12
C TYR A 92 11.52 -20.63 -9.19
N VAL A 93 11.78 -21.25 -8.04
CA VAL A 93 12.33 -22.62 -7.96
C VAL A 93 11.37 -23.47 -7.13
N VAL A 94 10.84 -24.52 -7.75
CA VAL A 94 9.83 -25.40 -7.17
C VAL A 94 10.23 -26.86 -7.32
N PHE A 95 10.06 -27.66 -6.27
CA PHE A 95 10.29 -29.10 -6.34
C PHE A 95 9.19 -29.81 -7.14
N SER A 96 9.58 -30.55 -8.18
CA SER A 96 8.67 -31.47 -8.87
C SER A 96 8.58 -32.79 -8.11
N ALA A 97 7.38 -33.16 -7.65
CA ALA A 97 7.15 -34.46 -7.05
C ALA A 97 7.33 -35.62 -8.03
N THR A 98 7.00 -35.42 -9.32
CA THR A 98 7.08 -36.42 -10.38
C THR A 98 8.53 -36.83 -10.69
N PHE A 99 9.44 -35.85 -10.74
CA PHE A 99 10.85 -36.07 -11.09
C PHE A 99 11.80 -36.02 -9.88
N GLN A 100 11.28 -35.66 -8.69
CA GLN A 100 12.01 -35.52 -7.43
C GLN A 100 13.25 -34.61 -7.50
N VAL A 101 13.13 -33.53 -8.28
CA VAL A 101 14.19 -32.52 -8.52
C VAL A 101 13.64 -31.08 -8.50
N PRO A 102 14.48 -30.07 -8.19
CA PRO A 102 14.12 -28.66 -8.36
C PRO A 102 13.89 -28.31 -9.83
N CYS A 103 12.87 -27.51 -10.10
CA CYS A 103 12.47 -27.04 -11.42
C CYS A 103 12.36 -25.51 -11.41
N PHE A 104 12.88 -24.85 -12.45
CA PHE A 104 12.84 -23.39 -12.57
C PHE A 104 11.67 -22.94 -13.43
N TYR A 105 10.86 -22.02 -12.90
CA TYR A 105 9.74 -21.37 -13.61
C TYR A 105 10.00 -19.87 -13.66
N PHE A 106 9.48 -19.19 -14.69
CA PHE A 106 9.51 -17.73 -14.79
C PHE A 106 8.35 -17.18 -15.61
N SER A 107 8.09 -15.88 -15.43
CA SER A 107 7.17 -15.11 -16.27
C SER A 107 7.71 -13.69 -16.44
N ILE A 108 7.66 -13.16 -17.66
CA ILE A 108 8.18 -11.83 -18.00
C ILE A 108 7.00 -10.94 -18.38
N TYR A 109 7.02 -9.72 -17.86
CA TYR A 109 6.01 -8.70 -18.06
C TYR A 109 6.65 -7.45 -18.67
N ASN A 110 5.94 -6.78 -19.57
CA ASN A 110 6.35 -5.47 -20.06
C ASN A 110 6.12 -4.36 -19.00
N SER A 111 6.46 -3.12 -19.33
CA SER A 111 6.28 -1.94 -18.47
C SER A 111 4.82 -1.68 -18.07
N GLY A 112 3.85 -2.14 -18.87
CA GLY A 112 2.41 -2.07 -18.57
C GLY A 112 1.88 -3.27 -17.77
N GLY A 113 2.73 -4.18 -17.31
CA GLY A 113 2.33 -5.35 -16.53
C GLY A 113 1.66 -6.47 -17.35
N VAL A 114 1.68 -6.41 -18.68
CA VAL A 114 1.17 -7.46 -19.56
C VAL A 114 2.24 -8.55 -19.73
N PRO A 115 1.90 -9.84 -19.56
CA PRO A 115 2.86 -10.93 -19.75
C PRO A 115 3.26 -11.06 -21.22
N LEU A 116 4.55 -11.28 -21.47
CA LEU A 116 5.10 -11.49 -22.81
C LEU A 116 4.90 -12.95 -23.27
N SER A 117 4.59 -13.10 -24.56
CA SER A 117 4.64 -14.38 -25.28
C SER A 117 6.09 -14.88 -25.45
N LEU A 118 6.27 -16.16 -25.76
CA LEU A 118 7.62 -16.72 -26.02
C LEU A 118 8.33 -16.00 -27.18
N GLU A 119 7.59 -15.62 -28.22
CA GLU A 119 8.14 -14.91 -29.38
C GLU A 119 8.67 -13.52 -28.98
N GLU A 120 7.91 -12.77 -28.17
CA GLU A 120 8.36 -11.48 -27.62
C GLU A 120 9.55 -11.65 -26.67
N ILE A 121 9.54 -12.68 -25.81
CA ILE A 121 10.65 -13.01 -24.90
C ILE A 121 11.94 -13.26 -25.69
N LEU A 122 11.88 -14.07 -26.75
CA LEU A 122 13.03 -14.37 -27.61
C LEU A 122 13.53 -13.15 -28.41
N LYS A 123 12.65 -12.16 -28.66
CA LYS A 123 13.02 -10.87 -29.26
C LYS A 123 13.65 -9.88 -28.25
N THR A 124 13.61 -10.15 -26.95
CA THR A 124 14.32 -9.32 -25.97
C THR A 124 15.80 -9.70 -25.86
N THR A 125 16.68 -8.73 -25.58
CA THR A 125 18.08 -9.03 -25.25
C THR A 125 18.27 -9.71 -23.88
N LEU A 126 17.20 -10.20 -23.24
CA LEU A 126 17.29 -11.09 -22.06
C LEU A 126 17.70 -12.51 -22.47
N PHE A 127 17.54 -12.85 -23.75
CA PHE A 127 17.89 -14.14 -24.35
C PHE A 127 18.74 -13.97 -25.61
N GLN A 128 19.53 -12.89 -25.70
CA GLN A 128 20.37 -12.64 -26.87
C GLN A 128 21.38 -13.79 -27.05
N PRO A 129 21.29 -14.60 -28.12
CA PRO A 129 22.21 -15.69 -28.30
C PRO A 129 23.58 -15.12 -28.68
N CYS A 130 24.66 -15.62 -28.07
CA CYS A 130 26.03 -15.21 -28.39
C CYS A 130 26.49 -15.83 -29.73
N VAL A 131 25.76 -15.58 -30.81
CA VAL A 131 26.10 -16.03 -32.16
C VAL A 131 27.17 -15.12 -32.74
N VAL A 132 28.41 -15.40 -32.37
CA VAL A 132 29.57 -15.08 -33.19
C VAL A 132 30.01 -16.38 -33.86
N GLU A 133 29.96 -16.40 -35.19
CA GLU A 133 30.27 -17.51 -36.12
C GLU A 133 29.20 -18.60 -36.31
N ALA A 134 28.89 -18.87 -37.58
CA ALA A 134 27.72 -19.58 -38.09
C ALA A 134 27.73 -21.12 -37.97
N GLU A 135 28.56 -21.72 -37.10
CA GLU A 135 28.72 -23.18 -37.02
C GLU A 135 28.39 -23.85 -35.68
N LYS A 136 28.14 -23.09 -34.59
CA LYS A 136 28.05 -23.68 -33.24
C LYS A 136 26.97 -23.09 -32.32
N THR A 137 25.71 -23.48 -32.58
CA THR A 137 24.90 -24.35 -31.67
C THR A 137 23.54 -24.63 -32.34
N ARG A 138 22.93 -25.81 -32.09
CA ARG A 138 21.57 -26.15 -32.58
C ARG A 138 20.45 -25.42 -31.81
N PHE A 139 20.73 -24.22 -31.30
CA PHE A 139 19.83 -23.45 -30.42
C PHE A 139 19.22 -22.21 -31.07
N ALA A 140 19.59 -21.91 -32.32
CA ALA A 140 19.05 -20.78 -33.07
C ALA A 140 18.23 -21.24 -34.29
N ILE A 141 16.96 -20.83 -34.31
CA ILE A 141 16.11 -20.62 -35.50
C ILE A 141 15.63 -21.90 -36.23
N GLY A 142 14.29 -22.09 -36.26
CA GLY A 142 13.61 -23.01 -37.19
C GLY A 142 13.23 -24.41 -36.66
N GLY A 143 13.79 -24.85 -35.53
CA GLY A 143 13.39 -26.08 -34.85
C GLY A 143 12.58 -25.81 -33.57
N THR A 144 11.63 -26.70 -33.24
CA THR A 144 10.87 -26.66 -31.97
C THR A 144 11.81 -26.50 -30.78
N PHE A 145 11.66 -25.41 -30.02
CA PHE A 145 12.48 -25.05 -28.86
C PHE A 145 12.31 -26.11 -27.74
N PRO A 146 13.24 -27.08 -27.55
CA PRO A 146 12.92 -28.29 -26.77
C PRO A 146 12.86 -28.03 -25.26
N LEU A 147 13.58 -27.00 -24.81
CA LEU A 147 13.87 -26.77 -23.40
C LEU A 147 12.76 -26.06 -22.62
N LEU A 148 11.99 -25.18 -23.26
CA LEU A 148 11.00 -24.33 -22.59
C LEU A 148 9.59 -24.82 -22.87
N SER A 149 8.92 -25.27 -21.82
CA SER A 149 7.50 -25.62 -21.84
C SER A 149 6.69 -24.53 -21.16
N GLN A 150 5.45 -24.35 -21.59
CA GLN A 150 4.48 -23.51 -20.89
C GLN A 150 3.63 -24.38 -19.96
N GLY A 151 3.33 -23.87 -18.77
CA GLY A 151 2.45 -24.54 -17.82
C GLY A 151 2.20 -23.69 -16.58
N ASP A 152 1.20 -24.05 -15.79
CA ASP A 152 0.88 -23.31 -14.58
C ASP A 152 1.90 -23.58 -13.47
N HIS A 153 2.27 -22.53 -12.74
CA HIS A 153 3.12 -22.66 -11.56
C HIS A 153 2.41 -23.56 -10.52
N PRO A 154 3.01 -24.70 -10.11
CA PRO A 154 2.29 -25.78 -9.43
C PRO A 154 1.80 -25.47 -8.01
N THR A 155 2.13 -24.29 -7.46
CA THR A 155 1.60 -23.78 -6.19
C THR A 155 0.75 -22.50 -6.36
N LEU A 156 0.83 -21.80 -7.50
CA LEU A 156 0.16 -20.51 -7.70
C LEU A 156 -0.98 -20.58 -8.73
N GLY A 157 -1.04 -21.60 -9.58
CA GLY A 157 -2.04 -21.70 -10.65
C GLY A 157 -1.90 -20.61 -11.72
N THR A 158 -0.74 -19.95 -11.81
CA THR A 158 -0.47 -18.86 -12.75
C THR A 158 0.37 -19.36 -13.94
N PRO A 159 0.03 -18.99 -15.19
CA PRO A 159 0.81 -19.39 -16.36
C PRO A 159 2.27 -18.91 -16.28
N CYS A 160 3.20 -19.85 -16.49
CA CYS A 160 4.64 -19.63 -16.48
C CYS A 160 5.34 -20.39 -17.61
N TRP A 161 6.56 -19.98 -17.93
CA TRP A 161 7.52 -20.75 -18.71
C TRP A 161 8.42 -21.54 -17.76
N TYR A 162 8.78 -22.77 -18.10
CA TYR A 162 9.66 -23.60 -17.28
C TYR A 162 10.58 -24.49 -18.12
N PHE A 163 11.72 -24.85 -17.53
CA PHE A 163 12.65 -25.78 -18.16
C PHE A 163 12.24 -27.23 -17.90
N HIS A 164 12.16 -28.06 -18.94
CA HIS A 164 11.78 -29.46 -18.75
C HIS A 164 12.83 -30.20 -17.90
N PRO A 165 12.46 -30.88 -16.79
CA PRO A 165 13.43 -31.33 -15.78
C PRO A 165 14.53 -32.22 -16.33
N CYS A 166 14.19 -33.12 -17.27
CA CYS A 166 15.12 -34.06 -17.89
C CYS A 166 16.24 -33.41 -18.73
N GLU A 167 16.04 -32.18 -19.22
CA GLU A 167 17.00 -31.52 -20.13
C GLU A 167 17.84 -30.43 -19.46
N THR A 168 17.47 -30.02 -18.23
CA THR A 168 18.13 -28.98 -17.43
C THR A 168 19.66 -29.16 -17.35
N ALA A 169 20.14 -30.39 -17.12
CA ALA A 169 21.56 -30.69 -16.99
C ALA A 169 22.35 -30.62 -18.32
N ALA A 170 21.68 -30.73 -19.47
CA ALA A 170 22.30 -30.52 -20.78
C ALA A 170 22.40 -29.01 -21.06
N ALA A 171 21.31 -28.27 -20.87
CA ALA A 171 21.23 -26.82 -21.07
C ALA A 171 22.31 -26.05 -20.26
N VAL A 172 22.44 -26.36 -18.97
CA VAL A 172 23.42 -25.68 -18.09
C VAL A 172 24.87 -25.90 -18.54
N ARG A 173 25.21 -27.08 -19.09
CA ARG A 173 26.59 -27.37 -19.54
C ARG A 173 26.98 -26.58 -20.78
N GLU A 174 26.05 -26.33 -21.69
CA GLU A 174 26.34 -25.56 -22.92
C GLU A 174 26.38 -24.05 -22.64
N LEU A 175 25.47 -23.53 -21.81
CA LEU A 175 25.51 -22.13 -21.34
C LEU A 175 26.85 -21.76 -20.65
N LEU A 176 27.43 -22.70 -19.89
CA LEU A 176 28.74 -22.53 -19.26
C LEU A 176 29.91 -22.47 -20.26
N ARG A 177 29.79 -23.09 -21.44
CA ARG A 177 30.80 -23.03 -22.51
C ARG A 177 30.78 -21.70 -23.23
N GLU A 178 29.60 -21.16 -23.54
CA GLU A 178 29.46 -19.89 -24.25
C GLU A 178 29.97 -18.71 -23.40
N LYS A 179 29.67 -18.69 -22.09
CA LYS A 179 30.17 -17.68 -21.14
C LYS A 179 31.69 -17.47 -21.18
N LYS A 180 32.46 -18.53 -21.41
CA LYS A 180 33.93 -18.45 -21.45
C LYS A 180 34.48 -17.69 -22.67
N LYS A 181 33.65 -17.44 -23.69
CA LYS A 181 34.03 -16.72 -24.92
C LYS A 181 33.59 -15.27 -24.96
N SER A 182 32.41 -14.94 -24.43
CA SER A 182 31.74 -13.65 -24.69
C SER A 182 32.11 -12.51 -23.73
N GLY A 183 32.64 -12.80 -22.53
CA GLY A 183 33.18 -11.79 -21.60
C GLY A 183 32.17 -10.79 -21.00
N GLY A 184 30.91 -10.83 -21.41
CA GLY A 184 29.80 -10.01 -20.92
C GLY A 184 28.82 -10.83 -20.07
N LEU A 185 27.90 -10.12 -19.41
CA LEU A 185 26.88 -10.68 -18.52
C LEU A 185 25.47 -10.29 -18.99
N ASP A 186 24.73 -11.25 -19.55
CA ASP A 186 23.45 -11.75 -19.03
C ASP A 186 22.57 -12.47 -20.09
N VAL A 187 22.45 -13.79 -20.00
CA VAL A 187 21.21 -14.55 -20.31
C VAL A 187 21.02 -15.63 -19.23
N VAL A 188 19.98 -15.50 -18.39
CA VAL A 188 19.73 -16.39 -17.22
C VAL A 188 20.93 -16.39 -16.22
N GLU A 189 21.86 -15.44 -16.33
CA GLU A 189 23.27 -15.85 -16.29
C GLU A 189 23.82 -16.06 -14.86
N THR A 190 24.39 -17.21 -14.50
CA THR A 190 24.65 -18.42 -15.31
C THR A 190 23.87 -19.61 -14.74
N TRP A 191 22.55 -19.61 -14.94
CA TRP A 191 21.56 -20.33 -14.11
C TRP A 191 21.77 -20.05 -12.61
N PHE A 192 22.12 -18.78 -12.37
CA PHE A 192 22.89 -18.22 -11.27
C PHE A 192 23.86 -19.16 -10.52
N THR A 193 24.72 -19.86 -11.29
CA THR A 193 26.17 -20.14 -11.06
C THR A 193 26.55 -20.97 -9.82
N CYS A 194 25.58 -21.15 -8.93
CA CYS A 194 25.77 -21.20 -7.49
C CYS A 194 24.51 -21.79 -6.84
N ALA A 195 23.80 -22.71 -7.51
CA ALA A 195 22.68 -23.45 -6.90
C ALA A 195 23.07 -24.05 -5.52
N VAL A 196 24.38 -24.25 -5.27
CA VAL A 196 24.98 -24.24 -3.92
C VAL A 196 26.30 -23.44 -3.80
N THR A 197 27.12 -23.29 -4.87
CA THR A 197 28.55 -22.87 -4.80
C THR A 197 29.42 -23.83 -3.98
N GLY A 198 29.75 -24.96 -4.60
CA GLY A 198 30.66 -25.98 -4.04
C GLY A 198 30.47 -27.38 -4.63
N VAL A 199 29.40 -27.60 -5.40
CA VAL A 199 29.08 -28.90 -6.03
C VAL A 199 29.89 -29.16 -7.32
N PHE A 200 30.41 -28.14 -8.01
CA PHE A 200 30.92 -28.30 -9.38
C PHE A 200 32.37 -27.91 -9.67
N GLU A 201 33.00 -26.96 -8.98
CA GLU A 201 34.43 -26.70 -9.21
C GLU A 201 35.30 -27.90 -8.78
N THR A 202 34.93 -28.55 -7.67
CA THR A 202 35.49 -29.85 -7.27
C THR A 202 35.27 -30.92 -8.33
N ALA A 203 34.04 -31.12 -8.83
CA ALA A 203 33.73 -32.15 -9.83
C ALA A 203 34.49 -31.94 -11.16
N VAL A 204 34.60 -30.70 -11.65
CA VAL A 204 35.37 -30.36 -12.85
C VAL A 204 36.88 -30.51 -12.64
N SER A 205 37.38 -30.32 -11.41
CA SER A 205 38.78 -30.58 -11.08
C SER A 205 39.12 -32.07 -10.82
N SER A 206 38.12 -32.97 -10.76
CA SER A 206 38.30 -34.36 -10.33
C SER A 206 37.64 -35.45 -11.20
N ASN A 207 37.04 -35.12 -12.35
CA ASN A 207 36.43 -36.07 -13.29
C ASN A 207 35.37 -37.01 -12.66
N VAL A 208 34.58 -36.51 -11.71
CA VAL A 208 33.53 -37.30 -11.04
C VAL A 208 32.23 -37.28 -11.85
N ASP A 209 31.63 -38.46 -12.04
CA ASP A 209 30.32 -38.60 -12.68
C ASP A 209 29.20 -38.06 -11.76
N ILE A 210 28.31 -37.29 -12.37
CA ILE A 210 27.22 -36.52 -11.76
C ILE A 210 25.84 -37.15 -11.98
N SER A 211 25.78 -38.32 -12.60
CA SER A 211 24.54 -39.08 -12.82
C SER A 211 24.05 -39.83 -11.56
N GLU A 212 24.90 -40.06 -10.56
CA GLU A 212 24.53 -40.85 -9.37
C GLU A 212 23.91 -40.03 -8.21
N PRO A 213 22.80 -40.50 -7.60
CA PRO A 213 22.15 -39.79 -6.49
C PRO A 213 22.93 -39.67 -5.17
N GLN A 214 23.94 -40.50 -4.92
CA GLN A 214 24.66 -40.52 -3.64
C GLN A 214 25.64 -39.36 -3.48
N THR A 215 26.22 -38.88 -4.60
CA THR A 215 27.21 -37.79 -4.66
C THR A 215 26.70 -36.50 -3.98
N TYR A 216 25.41 -36.22 -4.09
CA TYR A 216 24.77 -35.04 -3.49
C TYR A 216 24.80 -35.01 -1.95
N LYS A 217 24.83 -36.16 -1.25
CA LYS A 217 24.83 -36.19 0.23
C LYS A 217 26.21 -35.88 0.84
N ALA A 218 27.30 -36.29 0.20
CA ALA A 218 28.65 -36.01 0.71
C ALA A 218 29.03 -34.53 0.61
N MET A 219 28.60 -33.85 -0.45
CA MET A 219 29.03 -32.48 -0.79
C MET A 219 28.49 -31.37 0.13
N PHE A 220 27.32 -31.57 0.76
CA PHE A 220 26.73 -30.56 1.64
C PHE A 220 27.45 -30.42 2.99
N SER A 221 28.15 -31.46 3.45
CA SER A 221 28.90 -31.47 4.71
C SER A 221 30.07 -30.47 4.70
N THR A 222 30.80 -30.40 3.59
CA THR A 222 32.03 -29.61 3.46
C THR A 222 31.78 -28.09 3.39
N LEU A 223 30.55 -27.65 3.06
CA LEU A 223 30.23 -26.22 2.86
C LEU A 223 30.14 -25.41 4.18
N LEU A 224 30.36 -26.03 5.33
CA LEU A 224 30.09 -25.45 6.66
C LEU A 224 31.34 -24.88 7.38
N THR A 225 32.55 -24.97 6.81
CA THR A 225 33.79 -24.94 7.63
C THR A 225 34.89 -23.91 7.30
N GLN A 226 34.74 -22.97 6.35
CA GLN A 226 35.82 -21.98 6.03
C GLN A 226 35.39 -20.51 5.81
N PRO A 227 36.18 -19.50 6.27
CA PRO A 227 35.90 -18.06 6.09
C PRO A 227 36.97 -17.25 5.27
N SER A 228 36.65 -15.97 5.00
CA SER A 228 37.46 -14.87 4.37
C SER A 228 37.38 -14.75 2.82
N ARG A 229 37.60 -13.60 2.13
CA ARG A 229 38.23 -12.30 2.49
C ARG A 229 37.75 -11.14 1.54
N LEU A 230 37.60 -9.91 2.07
CA LEU A 230 37.62 -8.55 1.45
C LEU A 230 37.26 -8.30 -0.06
N LEU A 231 36.21 -7.49 -0.33
CA LEU A 231 36.30 -6.05 -0.72
C LEU A 231 34.90 -5.38 -0.72
N ARG A 232 34.80 -4.03 -0.62
CA ARG A 232 33.52 -3.31 -0.35
C ARG A 232 32.93 -2.60 -1.59
N LEU A 233 31.65 -2.83 -1.89
CA LEU A 233 30.74 -1.96 -2.68
C LEU A 233 29.27 -2.21 -2.23
N ARG A 234 28.38 -1.20 -2.33
CA ARG A 234 27.19 -1.03 -1.44
C ARG A 234 25.89 -0.67 -2.19
N VAL A 235 24.85 -1.53 -2.17
CA VAL A 235 23.48 -1.29 -2.72
C VAL A 235 22.42 -2.13 -1.98
N ARG A 236 21.31 -1.48 -1.61
CA ARG A 236 20.14 -2.03 -0.89
C ARG A 236 19.35 -3.11 -1.67
N SER A 237 18.40 -3.74 -0.96
CA SER A 237 17.22 -4.43 -1.54
C SER A 237 16.07 -3.43 -1.69
N MET A 238 15.19 -3.61 -2.69
CA MET A 238 14.08 -2.69 -2.98
C MET A 238 12.73 -3.43 -3.02
N SER A 239 11.97 -3.33 -1.94
CA SER A 239 10.51 -3.20 -2.04
C SER A 239 10.20 -1.81 -2.61
N THR A 240 9.13 -1.66 -3.40
CA THR A 240 8.65 -0.33 -3.80
C THR A 240 8.19 0.44 -2.55
N GLU A 241 8.75 1.64 -2.36
CA GLU A 241 8.42 2.48 -1.21
C GLU A 241 7.14 3.26 -1.51
N ALA A 242 6.09 3.06 -0.71
CA ALA A 242 4.87 3.86 -0.80
C ALA A 242 5.13 5.25 -0.22
N VAL A 243 5.00 6.28 -1.06
CA VAL A 243 5.15 7.69 -0.67
C VAL A 243 3.83 8.42 -0.79
N ILE A 244 3.48 9.18 0.26
CA ILE A 244 2.45 10.21 0.16
C ILE A 244 3.16 11.43 -0.38
N VAL A 245 2.98 11.61 -1.67
CA VAL A 245 3.51 12.76 -2.41
C VAL A 245 2.71 14.04 -2.15
N ALA A 246 1.67 13.96 -1.31
CA ALA A 246 0.36 14.39 -1.78
C ALA A 246 -0.74 14.50 -0.72
N ALA A 247 -1.07 15.70 -0.22
CA ALA A 247 -2.16 15.88 0.75
C ALA A 247 -2.85 17.27 0.68
N SER A 248 -4.17 17.28 0.46
CA SER A 248 -5.08 18.44 0.44
C SER A 248 -6.34 18.10 1.23
N ARG A 249 -7.30 19.01 1.35
CA ARG A 249 -8.31 18.98 2.44
C ARG A 249 -9.43 20.01 2.05
N THR A 250 -10.76 19.70 1.92
CA THR A 250 -11.96 20.64 1.69
C THR A 250 -12.80 21.04 2.94
N PRO A 251 -13.16 22.33 3.21
CA PRO A 251 -13.68 22.86 4.49
C PRO A 251 -14.66 22.00 5.34
N THR A 252 -14.71 22.24 6.66
CA THR A 252 -15.64 21.60 7.61
C THR A 252 -16.87 22.46 7.56
N GLY A 253 -17.96 21.89 7.08
CA GLY A 253 -19.28 22.39 7.40
C GLY A 253 -19.72 21.78 8.72
N SER A 254 -20.27 22.58 9.62
CA SER A 254 -21.11 22.05 10.68
C SER A 254 -22.27 21.26 10.07
N ILE A 255 -22.92 20.37 10.84
CA ILE A 255 -24.15 19.72 10.37
C ILE A 255 -25.21 20.79 10.02
N ASN A 256 -25.79 20.69 8.82
CA ASN A 256 -26.68 21.70 8.22
C ASN A 256 -26.08 23.13 8.06
N GLY A 257 -24.75 23.25 8.19
CA GLY A 257 -23.97 24.48 8.05
C GLY A 257 -23.58 24.83 6.62
N ALA A 258 -22.38 25.38 6.44
CA ALA A 258 -21.92 26.03 5.20
C ALA A 258 -21.90 25.09 3.97
N LEU A 259 -21.62 23.79 4.17
CA LEU A 259 -21.43 22.82 3.08
C LEU A 259 -22.62 21.90 2.82
N LYS A 260 -23.78 22.11 3.46
CA LYS A 260 -24.95 21.21 3.33
C LYS A 260 -25.44 21.03 1.89
N SER A 261 -25.16 21.97 0.99
CA SER A 261 -25.54 21.87 -0.43
C SER A 261 -24.69 20.90 -1.25
N PHE A 262 -23.57 20.41 -0.71
CA PHE A 262 -22.68 19.48 -1.39
C PHE A 262 -22.88 18.04 -0.92
N LYS A 263 -23.02 17.13 -1.88
CA LYS A 263 -22.99 15.68 -1.66
C LYS A 263 -21.56 15.22 -1.36
N ALA A 264 -21.42 14.07 -0.69
CA ALA A 264 -20.10 13.53 -0.35
C ALA A 264 -19.15 13.40 -1.56
N PRO A 265 -19.58 12.92 -2.75
CA PRO A 265 -18.72 12.89 -3.92
C PRO A 265 -18.31 14.26 -4.45
N GLU A 266 -19.13 15.30 -4.31
CA GLU A 266 -18.78 16.66 -4.77
C GLU A 266 -17.68 17.26 -3.89
N LEU A 267 -17.77 17.04 -2.58
CA LEU A 267 -16.69 17.32 -1.63
C LEU A 267 -15.44 16.53 -2.02
N GLY A 268 -15.58 15.23 -2.24
CA GLY A 268 -14.52 14.33 -2.72
C GLY A 268 -13.88 14.76 -4.05
N VAL A 269 -14.63 15.34 -4.98
CA VAL A 269 -14.10 15.87 -6.25
C VAL A 269 -13.29 17.15 -6.04
N ALA A 270 -13.80 18.12 -5.29
CA ALA A 270 -13.07 19.37 -5.04
C ALA A 270 -11.76 19.08 -4.29
N ALA A 271 -11.87 18.20 -3.30
CA ALA A 271 -10.79 17.51 -2.62
C ALA A 271 -9.76 16.93 -3.60
N LEU A 272 -10.18 16.04 -4.49
CA LEU A 272 -9.30 15.31 -5.40
C LEU A 272 -8.72 16.18 -6.54
N LYS A 273 -9.38 17.30 -6.88
CA LYS A 273 -8.89 18.26 -7.88
C LYS A 273 -7.84 19.21 -7.33
N HIS A 274 -8.12 19.89 -6.21
CA HIS A 274 -7.18 20.84 -5.60
C HIS A 274 -5.82 20.18 -5.42
N ALA A 275 -5.88 19.03 -4.77
CA ALA A 275 -4.88 17.99 -4.73
C ALA A 275 -4.04 17.80 -6.00
N LEU A 276 -4.66 17.34 -7.11
CA LEU A 276 -3.90 17.08 -8.33
C LEU A 276 -3.28 18.38 -8.89
N ALA A 277 -4.01 19.49 -8.76
CA ALA A 277 -3.62 20.79 -9.30
C ALA A 277 -2.51 21.50 -8.51
N SER A 278 -2.50 21.44 -7.18
CA SER A 278 -1.52 22.11 -6.31
C SER A 278 -0.09 21.69 -6.61
N LYS A 279 0.06 20.57 -7.31
CA LYS A 279 1.33 20.03 -7.74
C LYS A 279 1.38 19.51 -9.19
N ASN A 280 0.43 19.91 -10.03
CA ASN A 280 0.45 19.68 -11.49
C ASN A 280 0.49 18.20 -11.93
N ILE A 281 -0.27 17.32 -11.27
CA ILE A 281 -0.42 15.94 -11.75
C ILE A 281 -1.51 15.91 -12.83
N ASP A 282 -1.26 15.16 -13.89
CA ASP A 282 -2.31 14.72 -14.79
C ASP A 282 -3.31 13.80 -14.05
N PRO A 283 -4.60 14.14 -13.95
CA PRO A 283 -5.61 13.24 -13.37
C PRO A 283 -5.69 11.88 -14.09
N THR A 284 -5.38 11.82 -15.38
CA THR A 284 -5.47 10.59 -16.19
C THR A 284 -4.37 9.59 -15.87
N SER A 285 -3.25 10.02 -15.27
CA SER A 285 -2.17 9.12 -14.84
C SER A 285 -2.51 8.33 -13.58
N VAL A 286 -3.66 8.58 -12.94
CA VAL A 286 -4.09 7.89 -11.71
C VAL A 286 -4.81 6.61 -12.08
N GLU A 287 -4.23 5.47 -11.71
CA GLU A 287 -4.69 4.15 -12.12
C GLU A 287 -5.90 3.67 -11.32
N GLU A 288 -5.99 4.04 -10.04
CA GLU A 288 -7.00 3.50 -9.11
C GLU A 288 -7.36 4.51 -8.01
N ILE A 289 -8.57 4.44 -7.46
CA ILE A 289 -9.02 5.20 -6.29
C ILE A 289 -9.60 4.33 -5.18
N TYR A 290 -9.14 4.55 -3.94
CA TYR A 290 -9.78 4.07 -2.71
C TYR A 290 -10.29 5.26 -1.92
N PHE A 291 -11.60 5.40 -1.77
CA PHE A 291 -12.20 6.50 -1.01
C PHE A 291 -13.16 5.98 0.07
N GLY A 292 -12.90 6.37 1.32
CA GLY A 292 -13.77 6.09 2.45
C GLY A 292 -15.08 6.87 2.40
N ASN A 293 -16.22 6.23 2.62
CA ASN A 293 -17.54 6.86 2.79
C ASN A 293 -18.45 5.87 3.52
N VAL A 294 -19.00 6.26 4.67
CA VAL A 294 -19.78 5.37 5.54
C VAL A 294 -21.26 5.45 5.20
N VAL A 295 -21.84 6.65 5.21
CA VAL A 295 -23.25 6.85 4.88
C VAL A 295 -23.37 6.93 3.36
N GLN A 296 -23.51 5.76 2.73
CA GLN A 296 -23.62 5.62 1.27
C GLN A 296 -25.08 5.68 0.79
N ALA A 297 -26.05 5.64 1.71
CA ALA A 297 -27.47 5.71 1.39
C ALA A 297 -27.81 6.99 0.60
N GLY A 298 -28.44 6.83 -0.56
CA GLY A 298 -28.84 7.97 -1.42
C GLY A 298 -27.70 8.67 -2.19
N VAL A 299 -26.43 8.29 -1.98
CA VAL A 299 -25.27 8.92 -2.66
C VAL A 299 -25.19 8.56 -4.16
N GLY A 300 -25.86 7.49 -4.58
CA GLY A 300 -25.82 6.96 -5.95
C GLY A 300 -24.79 5.86 -6.12
N GLN A 301 -24.71 5.27 -7.33
CA GLN A 301 -23.81 4.15 -7.59
C GLN A 301 -22.34 4.54 -7.44
N SER A 302 -21.53 3.63 -6.90
CA SER A 302 -20.08 3.70 -6.75
C SER A 302 -19.53 5.10 -6.37
N PRO A 303 -19.75 5.59 -5.14
CA PRO A 303 -19.35 6.94 -4.73
C PRO A 303 -17.89 7.31 -5.06
N ALA A 304 -16.92 6.41 -4.82
CA ALA A 304 -15.52 6.66 -5.18
C ALA A 304 -15.29 6.82 -6.71
N ARG A 305 -16.10 6.16 -7.54
CA ARG A 305 -16.07 6.30 -9.00
C ARG A 305 -16.63 7.64 -9.46
N GLN A 306 -17.66 8.15 -8.77
CA GLN A 306 -18.15 9.53 -8.98
C GLN A 306 -17.04 10.55 -8.69
N VAL A 307 -16.23 10.32 -7.64
CA VAL A 307 -15.06 11.14 -7.32
C VAL A 307 -13.99 11.05 -8.41
N ALA A 308 -13.59 9.86 -8.83
CA ALA A 308 -12.60 9.68 -9.90
C ALA A 308 -12.98 10.44 -11.19
N LEU A 309 -14.17 10.15 -11.72
CA LEU A 309 -14.64 10.74 -12.97
C LEU A 309 -14.88 12.26 -12.83
N GLY A 310 -15.48 12.70 -11.72
CA GLY A 310 -15.71 14.11 -11.45
C GLY A 310 -14.40 14.91 -11.30
N ALA A 311 -13.33 14.26 -10.84
CA ALA A 311 -11.97 14.82 -10.74
C ALA A 311 -11.17 14.80 -12.05
N GLY A 312 -11.67 14.14 -13.10
CA GLY A 312 -11.01 14.03 -14.41
C GLY A 312 -10.10 12.82 -14.58
N MET A 313 -10.13 11.84 -13.66
CA MET A 313 -9.42 10.57 -13.86
C MET A 313 -9.98 9.82 -15.07
N SER A 314 -9.15 8.96 -15.68
CA SER A 314 -9.55 8.20 -16.87
C SER A 314 -10.78 7.32 -16.61
N THR A 315 -11.60 7.13 -17.64
CA THR A 315 -12.65 6.12 -17.60
C THR A 315 -12.10 4.69 -17.47
N SER A 316 -10.81 4.46 -17.72
CA SER A 316 -10.13 3.19 -17.44
C SER A 316 -9.65 3.02 -15.99
N SER A 317 -9.60 4.09 -15.18
CA SER A 317 -9.11 4.02 -13.80
C SER A 317 -10.07 3.26 -12.89
N ASP A 318 -9.59 2.34 -12.06
CA ASP A 318 -10.45 1.57 -11.16
C ASP A 318 -10.88 2.38 -9.92
N ALA A 319 -11.96 1.98 -9.25
CA ALA A 319 -12.54 2.73 -8.13
C ALA A 319 -13.31 1.86 -7.12
N THR A 320 -12.82 1.79 -5.88
CA THR A 320 -13.51 1.11 -4.78
C THR A 320 -13.88 2.08 -3.66
N THR A 321 -15.13 2.01 -3.19
CA THR A 321 -15.63 2.78 -2.04
C THR A 321 -15.46 1.94 -0.77
N ILE A 322 -14.76 2.47 0.22
CA ILE A 322 -14.39 1.74 1.45
C ILE A 322 -15.31 2.15 2.59
N ASN A 323 -15.82 1.16 3.34
CA ASN A 323 -16.47 1.39 4.62
C ASN A 323 -15.77 0.57 5.73
N LYS A 324 -15.10 1.28 6.64
CA LYS A 324 -14.59 0.82 7.94
C LYS A 324 -15.00 1.86 9.01
N VAL A 325 -16.24 2.34 8.93
CA VAL A 325 -16.81 3.45 9.73
C VAL A 325 -15.82 4.62 9.79
N CYS A 326 -15.55 5.19 10.97
CA CYS A 326 -14.62 6.30 11.22
C CYS A 326 -13.20 6.13 10.64
N ALA A 327 -12.75 4.89 10.43
CA ALA A 327 -11.41 4.57 9.92
C ALA A 327 -11.35 4.46 8.38
N SER A 328 -12.47 4.62 7.66
CA SER A 328 -12.56 4.38 6.21
C SER A 328 -11.50 5.15 5.40
N GLY A 329 -11.29 6.43 5.70
CA GLY A 329 -10.30 7.26 5.02
C GLY A 329 -8.85 6.80 5.25
N MET A 330 -8.52 6.37 6.48
CA MET A 330 -7.17 5.84 6.77
C MET A 330 -6.98 4.47 6.12
N LYS A 331 -8.00 3.60 6.19
CA LYS A 331 -7.95 2.26 5.58
C LYS A 331 -7.76 2.33 4.07
N SER A 332 -8.34 3.36 3.43
CA SER A 332 -8.12 3.64 2.00
C SER A 332 -6.65 3.98 1.68
N ILE A 333 -5.98 4.76 2.54
CA ILE A 333 -4.54 5.05 2.42
C ILE A 333 -3.70 3.78 2.61
N MET A 334 -4.08 2.91 3.57
CA MET A 334 -3.40 1.63 3.80
C MET A 334 -3.51 0.69 2.58
N LEU A 335 -4.70 0.59 1.97
CA LEU A 335 -4.92 -0.22 0.76
C LEU A 335 -4.13 0.32 -0.44
N ALA A 336 -4.06 1.65 -0.61
CA ALA A 336 -3.25 2.27 -1.66
C ALA A 336 -1.75 2.00 -1.47
N ALA A 337 -1.26 2.13 -0.23
CA ALA A 337 0.13 1.81 0.10
C ALA A 337 0.45 0.33 -0.17
N GLN A 338 -0.47 -0.59 0.15
CA GLN A 338 -0.34 -2.01 -0.16
C GLN A 338 -0.25 -2.27 -1.67
N SER A 339 -1.15 -1.68 -2.46
CA SER A 339 -1.17 -1.82 -3.93
C SER A 339 0.15 -1.34 -4.57
N ILE A 340 0.71 -0.23 -4.09
CA ILE A 340 2.01 0.31 -4.53
C ILE A 340 3.19 -0.57 -4.07
N GLN A 341 3.20 -1.02 -2.81
CA GLN A 341 4.25 -1.88 -2.25
C GLN A 341 4.30 -3.28 -2.88
N LEU A 342 3.16 -3.76 -3.38
CA LEU A 342 3.05 -5.01 -4.16
C LEU A 342 3.37 -4.82 -5.65
N GLY A 343 3.58 -3.59 -6.11
CA GLY A 343 3.82 -3.28 -7.52
C GLY A 343 2.62 -3.55 -8.43
N GLN A 344 1.39 -3.48 -7.89
CA GLN A 344 0.15 -3.65 -8.65
C GLN A 344 -0.30 -2.34 -9.34
N ARG A 345 0.09 -1.21 -8.75
CA ARG A 345 -0.15 0.16 -9.22
C ARG A 345 1.08 1.01 -8.91
N SER A 346 1.31 2.05 -9.70
CA SER A 346 2.31 3.09 -9.42
C SER A 346 1.67 4.34 -8.81
N VAL A 347 0.43 4.66 -9.21
CA VAL A 347 -0.25 5.93 -8.95
C VAL A 347 -1.69 5.68 -8.47
N VAL A 348 -1.91 5.71 -7.16
CA VAL A 348 -3.22 5.46 -6.53
C VAL A 348 -3.71 6.70 -5.77
N ALA A 349 -4.97 7.08 -6.00
CA ALA A 349 -5.65 8.08 -5.19
C ALA A 349 -6.24 7.45 -3.91
N ALA A 350 -5.95 8.02 -2.75
CA ALA A 350 -6.52 7.60 -1.48
C ALA A 350 -7.09 8.78 -0.70
N GLY A 351 -8.12 8.51 0.12
CA GLY A 351 -8.72 9.50 1.00
C GLY A 351 -10.07 9.04 1.51
N GLY A 352 -10.94 9.99 1.82
CA GLY A 352 -12.34 9.71 2.10
C GLY A 352 -13.19 10.96 1.96
N MET A 353 -14.49 10.79 2.10
CA MET A 353 -15.51 11.82 1.98
C MET A 353 -16.70 11.47 2.85
N GLU A 354 -17.44 12.48 3.31
CA GLU A 354 -18.71 12.29 4.00
C GLU A 354 -19.56 13.55 3.81
N SER A 355 -20.88 13.40 3.81
CA SER A 355 -21.80 14.54 3.86
C SER A 355 -22.96 14.17 4.77
N MET A 356 -22.70 14.21 6.08
CA MET A 356 -23.66 13.86 7.14
C MET A 356 -24.95 14.69 7.04
N SER A 357 -24.87 15.92 6.53
CA SER A 357 -26.03 16.79 6.27
C SER A 357 -26.95 16.32 5.13
N ASN A 358 -26.48 15.39 4.28
CA ASN A 358 -27.24 14.81 3.17
C ASN A 358 -27.63 13.34 3.42
N ALA A 359 -27.40 12.82 4.63
CA ALA A 359 -27.85 11.50 5.03
C ALA A 359 -29.39 11.43 4.97
N PRO A 360 -29.98 10.48 4.22
CA PRO A 360 -31.43 10.37 4.12
C PRO A 360 -32.05 9.68 5.34
N PHE A 361 -33.33 9.95 5.58
CA PHE A 361 -34.17 9.04 6.35
C PHE A 361 -34.54 7.82 5.48
N LEU A 362 -34.37 6.63 6.03
CA LEU A 362 -34.66 5.36 5.40
C LEU A 362 -36.11 4.93 5.68
N LEU A 363 -36.73 4.34 4.65
CA LEU A 363 -38.02 3.66 4.72
C LEU A 363 -37.84 2.19 4.31
N PRO A 364 -38.44 1.23 5.05
CA PRO A 364 -38.50 -0.16 4.60
C PRO A 364 -39.14 -0.27 3.22
N ARG A 365 -38.62 -1.15 2.36
CA ARG A 365 -39.17 -1.39 1.01
C ARG A 365 -40.64 -1.83 1.03
N THR A 366 -41.03 -2.55 2.07
CA THR A 366 -42.41 -3.02 2.29
C THR A 366 -43.03 -2.21 3.42
N ASN A 367 -44.05 -1.41 3.07
CA ASN A 367 -44.86 -0.71 4.07
C ASN A 367 -45.84 -1.69 4.75
N PRO A 368 -46.21 -1.45 6.02
CA PRO A 368 -47.26 -2.24 6.68
C PRO A 368 -48.60 -2.04 5.95
N ALA A 369 -49.32 -3.14 5.70
CA ALA A 369 -50.61 -3.11 5.00
C ALA A 369 -51.71 -2.31 5.76
N PHE A 370 -51.56 -2.19 7.08
CA PHE A 370 -52.36 -1.34 7.95
C PHE A 370 -51.53 -0.94 9.17
N GLY A 371 -51.69 0.30 9.67
CA GLY A 371 -51.01 0.80 10.87
C GLY A 371 -49.94 1.86 10.60
N LYS A 372 -49.02 2.03 11.57
CA LYS A 372 -47.93 3.02 11.53
C LYS A 372 -46.62 2.37 11.09
N PHE A 373 -45.74 3.15 10.47
CA PHE A 373 -44.33 2.82 10.25
C PHE A 373 -43.43 3.90 10.86
N THR A 374 -42.14 3.60 10.98
CA THR A 374 -41.11 4.52 11.50
C THR A 374 -40.01 4.68 10.45
N THR A 375 -39.57 5.92 10.22
CA THR A 375 -38.35 6.23 9.46
C THR A 375 -37.11 6.04 10.32
N ILE A 376 -36.04 5.50 9.75
CA ILE A 376 -34.73 5.37 10.42
C ILE A 376 -33.80 6.47 9.91
N ASP A 377 -33.09 7.19 10.76
CA ASP A 377 -32.03 8.11 10.31
C ASP A 377 -30.80 7.29 9.88
N SER A 378 -30.38 7.37 8.61
CA SER A 378 -29.18 6.63 8.15
C SER A 378 -27.88 7.13 8.77
N LEU A 379 -27.80 8.39 9.18
CA LEU A 379 -26.61 8.91 9.86
C LEU A 379 -26.45 8.27 11.23
N GLU A 380 -27.53 8.20 12.00
CA GLU A 380 -27.54 7.52 13.29
C GLU A 380 -27.28 6.03 13.09
N TYR A 381 -28.08 5.37 12.25
CA TYR A 381 -28.11 3.91 12.15
C TYR A 381 -26.87 3.29 11.49
N ASP A 382 -26.42 3.82 10.35
CA ASP A 382 -25.27 3.27 9.61
C ASP A 382 -23.92 3.83 10.14
N GLY A 383 -23.95 4.96 10.86
CA GLY A 383 -22.75 5.72 11.21
C GLY A 383 -22.43 5.84 12.70
N LEU A 384 -23.45 5.91 13.57
CA LEU A 384 -23.30 6.35 14.98
C LEU A 384 -23.99 5.40 16.00
N TRP A 385 -24.53 4.27 15.55
CA TRP A 385 -25.20 3.27 16.39
C TRP A 385 -24.36 2.02 16.59
N ASP A 386 -24.24 1.53 17.82
CA ASP A 386 -23.63 0.24 18.10
C ASP A 386 -24.68 -0.86 17.95
N THR A 387 -24.59 -1.64 16.87
CA THR A 387 -25.53 -2.72 16.56
C THR A 387 -25.57 -3.82 17.62
N TYR A 388 -24.47 -4.01 18.36
CA TYR A 388 -24.29 -5.12 19.30
C TYR A 388 -24.88 -4.83 20.68
N ASN A 389 -24.67 -3.62 21.21
CA ASN A 389 -25.17 -3.17 22.50
C ASN A 389 -26.45 -2.30 22.36
N ASN A 390 -26.89 -2.03 21.12
CA ASN A 390 -28.07 -1.25 20.78
C ASN A 390 -28.13 0.13 21.45
N GLN A 391 -27.06 0.91 21.27
CA GLN A 391 -26.88 2.24 21.87
C GLN A 391 -26.03 3.16 20.97
N ALA A 392 -26.14 4.47 21.14
CA ALA A 392 -25.30 5.43 20.43
C ALA A 392 -23.81 5.31 20.83
N MET A 393 -22.89 5.63 19.91
CA MET A 393 -21.43 5.60 20.14
C MET A 393 -20.99 6.37 21.40
N GLY A 394 -21.70 7.43 21.79
CA GLY A 394 -21.42 8.18 23.02
C GLY A 394 -21.53 7.33 24.29
N CYS A 395 -22.48 6.40 24.36
CA CYS A 395 -22.64 5.51 25.51
C CYS A 395 -21.42 4.59 25.72
N CYS A 396 -20.82 4.10 24.63
CA CYS A 396 -19.56 3.36 24.66
C CYS A 396 -18.39 4.23 25.18
N GLY A 397 -18.39 5.52 24.82
CA GLY A 397 -17.44 6.50 25.35
C GLY A 397 -17.56 6.71 26.87
N GLU A 398 -18.80 6.77 27.39
CA GLU A 398 -19.06 6.80 28.85
C GLU A 398 -18.54 5.53 29.54
N SER A 399 -18.81 4.34 28.99
CA SER A 399 -18.31 3.07 29.52
C SER A 399 -16.78 2.98 29.53
N ALA A 400 -16.13 3.48 28.49
CA ALA A 400 -14.67 3.53 28.43
C ALA A 400 -14.08 4.52 29.43
N ALA A 401 -14.74 5.67 29.67
CA ALA A 401 -14.31 6.64 30.68
C ALA A 401 -14.34 6.02 32.10
N GLU A 402 -15.44 5.35 32.45
CA GLU A 402 -15.62 4.65 33.72
C GLU A 402 -14.54 3.58 33.91
N LYS A 403 -14.33 2.73 32.89
CA LYS A 403 -13.33 1.64 32.90
C LYS A 403 -11.89 2.11 33.07
N HIS A 404 -11.55 3.31 32.57
CA HIS A 404 -10.20 3.87 32.62
C HIS A 404 -10.00 4.93 33.71
N ASN A 405 -11.03 5.25 34.49
CA ASN A 405 -11.06 6.31 35.52
C ASN A 405 -10.80 7.71 34.93
N ILE A 406 -11.31 8.00 33.73
CA ILE A 406 -11.23 9.32 33.12
C ILE A 406 -12.38 10.19 33.66
N ASP A 407 -12.06 11.28 34.34
CA ASP A 407 -13.05 12.19 34.91
C ASP A 407 -13.55 13.29 33.93
N ARG A 408 -14.62 13.99 34.33
CA ARG A 408 -15.22 15.09 33.56
C ARG A 408 -14.24 16.22 33.25
N GLN A 409 -13.40 16.58 34.22
CA GLN A 409 -12.48 17.71 34.13
C GLN A 409 -11.36 17.43 33.11
N SER A 410 -10.89 16.17 33.03
CA SER A 410 -9.94 15.69 32.03
C SER A 410 -10.52 15.73 30.60
N VAL A 411 -11.79 15.34 30.44
CA VAL A 411 -12.52 15.38 29.15
C VAL A 411 -12.80 16.81 28.67
N ASP A 412 -13.23 17.69 29.58
CA ASP A 412 -13.53 19.10 29.26
C ASP A 412 -12.27 19.94 29.02
N SER A 413 -11.21 19.72 29.81
CA SER A 413 -9.92 20.39 29.59
C SER A 413 -9.32 20.03 28.23
N HIS A 414 -9.43 18.77 27.81
CA HIS A 414 -9.03 18.33 26.46
C HIS A 414 -9.83 19.04 25.37
N ALA A 415 -11.16 19.16 25.54
CA ALA A 415 -11.98 19.87 24.57
C ALA A 415 -11.55 21.34 24.44
N ILE A 416 -11.43 22.07 25.56
CA ILE A 416 -10.98 23.46 25.58
C ILE A 416 -9.59 23.62 24.93
N GLU A 417 -8.69 22.67 25.18
CA GLU A 417 -7.35 22.62 24.58
C GLU A 417 -7.40 22.40 23.06
N SER A 418 -8.19 21.44 22.57
CA SER A 418 -8.38 21.19 21.13
C SER A 418 -8.92 22.44 20.41
N TYR A 419 -9.90 23.14 20.98
CA TYR A 419 -10.43 24.40 20.42
C TYR A 419 -9.38 25.52 20.41
N LYS A 420 -8.61 25.72 21.49
CA LYS A 420 -7.54 26.74 21.53
C LYS A 420 -6.42 26.44 20.53
N ARG A 421 -6.07 25.17 20.34
CA ARG A 421 -5.07 24.75 19.36
C ARG A 421 -5.57 24.93 17.92
N ALA A 422 -6.84 24.63 17.65
CA ALA A 422 -7.49 24.90 16.37
C ALA A 422 -7.55 26.40 16.03
N GLU A 423 -7.95 27.25 16.98
CA GLU A 423 -7.96 28.71 16.83
C GLU A 423 -6.56 29.27 16.55
N LYS A 424 -5.54 28.78 17.27
CA LYS A 424 -4.13 29.14 17.04
C LYS A 424 -3.63 28.67 15.68
N ALA A 425 -3.98 27.47 15.24
CA ALA A 425 -3.58 26.93 13.95
C ALA A 425 -4.22 27.71 12.78
N TRP A 426 -5.50 28.07 12.91
CA TRP A 426 -6.19 28.94 11.96
C TRP A 426 -5.60 30.35 11.89
N SER A 427 -5.43 31.00 13.05
CA SER A 427 -4.86 32.37 13.10
C SER A 427 -3.39 32.48 12.66
N SER A 428 -2.66 31.36 12.59
CA SER A 428 -1.28 31.30 12.07
C SER A 428 -1.16 30.80 10.62
N GLY A 429 -2.28 30.54 9.93
CA GLY A 429 -2.28 30.02 8.56
C GLY A 429 -1.74 28.59 8.44
N ALA A 430 -1.70 27.83 9.54
CA ALA A 430 -1.11 26.48 9.58
C ALA A 430 -1.83 25.47 8.67
N PHE A 431 -3.04 25.81 8.22
CA PHE A 431 -3.84 25.00 7.32
C PHE A 431 -3.83 25.47 5.86
N ASP A 432 -3.27 26.64 5.54
CA ASP A 432 -3.38 27.25 4.20
C ASP A 432 -2.88 26.33 3.07
N ALA A 433 -1.83 25.54 3.34
CA ALA A 433 -1.26 24.57 2.40
C ALA A 433 -2.12 23.33 2.15
N GLU A 434 -3.09 23.05 3.02
CA GLU A 434 -3.95 21.88 2.92
C GLU A 434 -5.38 22.22 2.45
N ILE A 435 -5.84 23.47 2.51
CA ILE A 435 -7.26 23.82 2.31
C ILE A 435 -7.62 24.13 0.84
N ALA A 436 -8.38 23.23 0.23
CA ALA A 436 -9.11 23.33 -1.02
C ALA A 436 -10.44 24.12 -0.85
N PRO A 437 -10.52 25.38 -1.29
CA PRO A 437 -11.71 26.20 -1.09
C PRO A 437 -12.91 25.71 -1.92
N LEU A 438 -14.11 25.85 -1.36
CA LEU A 438 -15.39 25.49 -1.98
C LEU A 438 -16.24 26.72 -2.24
N THR A 439 -16.83 26.83 -3.43
CA THR A 439 -17.71 27.96 -3.79
C THR A 439 -19.17 27.53 -3.71
N VAL A 440 -19.87 28.00 -2.68
CA VAL A 440 -21.32 27.81 -2.51
C VAL A 440 -22.04 28.82 -3.40
N LYS A 441 -22.76 28.33 -4.42
CA LYS A 441 -23.52 29.19 -5.33
C LYS A 441 -24.79 29.73 -4.66
N GLY A 442 -24.98 31.04 -4.69
CA GLY A 442 -26.05 31.71 -3.96
C GLY A 442 -26.89 32.65 -4.83
N LYS A 443 -28.19 32.78 -4.53
CA LYS A 443 -29.10 33.72 -5.22
C LYS A 443 -28.71 35.21 -5.05
N LYS A 444 -27.82 35.52 -4.11
CA LYS A 444 -27.31 36.88 -3.83
C LYS A 444 -25.83 37.03 -4.19
N GLY A 445 -25.26 36.10 -4.95
CA GLY A 445 -23.82 35.97 -5.20
C GLY A 445 -23.25 34.70 -4.57
N ASP A 446 -22.04 34.36 -5.00
CA ASP A 446 -21.32 33.14 -4.60
C ASP A 446 -20.49 33.37 -3.34
N THR A 447 -20.47 32.39 -2.42
CA THR A 447 -19.71 32.44 -1.17
C THR A 447 -18.56 31.44 -1.22
N VAL A 448 -17.32 31.91 -1.07
CA VAL A 448 -16.13 31.04 -0.99
C VAL A 448 -15.87 30.61 0.45
N VAL A 449 -16.17 29.37 0.76
CA VAL A 449 -15.81 28.70 2.01
C VAL A 449 -14.34 28.26 1.91
N ARG A 450 -13.51 28.70 2.85
CA ARG A 450 -12.05 28.47 2.86
C ARG A 450 -11.49 28.18 4.26
N GLU A 451 -12.35 28.02 5.25
CA GLU A 451 -12.02 27.97 6.66
C GLU A 451 -13.02 27.07 7.38
N ASP A 452 -12.58 26.37 8.42
CA ASP A 452 -13.39 25.39 9.14
C ASP A 452 -14.51 26.12 9.89
N GLU A 453 -15.74 25.60 9.88
CA GLU A 453 -16.86 26.28 10.54
C GLU A 453 -16.83 26.10 12.07
N GLU A 454 -16.45 24.91 12.55
CA GLU A 454 -16.80 24.45 13.90
C GLU A 454 -15.98 25.10 15.03
N TYR A 455 -14.66 25.29 14.87
CA TYR A 455 -13.81 25.80 15.97
C TYR A 455 -14.21 27.22 16.44
N LYS A 456 -14.96 27.97 15.61
CA LYS A 456 -15.53 29.29 15.94
C LYS A 456 -16.82 29.23 16.78
N ARG A 457 -17.37 28.03 17.06
CA ARG A 457 -18.70 27.85 17.65
C ARG A 457 -18.68 27.49 19.14
N ILE A 458 -17.54 27.67 19.82
CA ILE A 458 -17.39 27.46 21.26
C ILE A 458 -17.69 28.74 22.08
N ILE A 459 -18.35 28.57 23.23
CA ILE A 459 -18.47 29.59 24.27
C ILE A 459 -17.80 29.03 25.53
N TYR A 460 -16.54 29.38 25.77
CA TYR A 460 -15.70 28.76 26.80
C TYR A 460 -16.36 28.71 28.18
N ASP A 461 -16.94 29.82 28.64
CA ASP A 461 -17.58 29.94 29.96
C ASP A 461 -18.78 28.98 30.14
N LYS A 462 -19.39 28.52 29.04
CA LYS A 462 -20.54 27.61 29.08
C LYS A 462 -20.13 26.14 29.09
N VAL A 463 -18.92 25.76 28.66
CA VAL A 463 -18.49 24.36 28.53
C VAL A 463 -18.70 23.55 29.83
N PRO A 464 -18.29 24.03 31.03
CA PRO A 464 -18.50 23.28 32.28
C PRO A 464 -19.99 23.11 32.66
N SER A 465 -20.86 24.01 32.18
CA SER A 465 -22.29 24.02 32.49
C SER A 465 -23.15 23.12 31.58
N LEU A 466 -22.56 22.54 30.54
CA LEU A 466 -23.30 21.69 29.60
C LEU A 466 -23.69 20.36 30.25
N ARG A 467 -24.97 20.01 30.10
CA ARG A 467 -25.50 18.68 30.43
C ARG A 467 -24.93 17.64 29.46
N SER A 468 -24.77 16.40 29.93
CA SER A 468 -24.44 15.28 29.05
C SER A 468 -25.49 15.11 27.96
N ALA A 469 -25.02 14.76 26.76
CA ALA A 469 -25.85 14.55 25.59
C ALA A 469 -26.39 13.11 25.48
N PHE A 470 -25.80 12.14 26.19
CA PHE A 470 -26.06 10.71 25.97
C PHE A 470 -26.54 9.94 27.22
N LYS A 471 -26.21 10.38 28.43
CA LYS A 471 -26.60 9.69 29.69
C LYS A 471 -26.83 10.70 30.82
N GLN A 472 -27.88 10.52 31.61
CA GLN A 472 -28.10 11.38 32.79
C GLN A 472 -26.94 11.21 33.79
N GLY A 473 -26.17 12.28 34.02
CA GLY A 473 -24.95 12.26 34.84
C GLY A 473 -23.65 11.89 34.09
N GLY A 474 -23.69 11.71 32.77
CA GLY A 474 -22.52 11.38 31.95
C GLY A 474 -21.52 12.53 31.75
N LEU A 475 -20.39 12.20 31.13
CA LEU A 475 -19.25 13.06 30.86
C LEU A 475 -19.29 13.71 29.47
N ILE A 476 -19.95 13.08 28.49
CA ILE A 476 -19.90 13.49 27.09
C ILE A 476 -21.04 14.47 26.78
N THR A 477 -20.67 15.62 26.20
CA THR A 477 -21.52 16.77 25.89
C THR A 477 -21.40 17.18 24.42
N ALA A 478 -22.29 18.07 23.96
CA ALA A 478 -22.22 18.61 22.60
C ALA A 478 -20.91 19.39 22.30
N ALA A 479 -20.19 19.88 23.32
CA ALA A 479 -18.91 20.58 23.11
C ALA A 479 -17.68 19.65 23.11
N ASN A 480 -17.86 18.34 23.34
CA ASN A 480 -16.77 17.35 23.31
C ASN A 480 -17.04 16.19 22.31
N SER A 481 -17.81 16.48 21.25
CA SER A 481 -18.14 15.65 20.05
C SER A 481 -18.10 16.50 18.74
N SER A 482 -18.20 15.92 17.52
CA SER A 482 -17.44 16.43 16.33
C SER A 482 -18.05 16.33 14.86
N PRO A 483 -18.04 17.39 13.96
CA PRO A 483 -18.49 17.44 12.49
C PRO A 483 -17.62 18.27 11.42
N SER A 484 -17.62 18.05 10.07
CA SER A 484 -16.40 17.50 9.34
C SER A 484 -16.07 17.49 7.77
N MET A 485 -15.09 16.64 7.24
CA MET A 485 -13.98 17.03 6.26
C MET A 485 -12.91 16.11 5.46
N MET A 486 -12.44 16.47 4.21
CA MET A 486 -11.01 16.51 3.60
C MET A 486 -10.25 15.43 2.64
N ALA A 487 -9.00 15.65 2.03
CA ALA A 487 -8.48 15.26 0.63
C ALA A 487 -6.98 14.75 0.26
N LYS A 488 -6.31 15.14 -0.90
CA LYS A 488 -5.26 14.40 -1.75
C LYS A 488 -4.04 15.22 -2.41
N GLU A 489 -3.12 14.62 -3.23
CA GLU A 489 -2.35 15.11 -4.47
C GLU A 489 -1.83 13.87 -5.29
N LEU A 490 -0.79 13.93 -6.16
CA LEU A 490 -0.02 12.72 -6.60
C LEU A 490 1.44 12.92 -7.07
N GLY A 491 1.99 12.41 -8.20
CA GLY A 491 3.46 12.18 -8.39
C GLY A 491 4.43 13.40 -8.37
N LEU A 492 5.34 13.49 -7.37
CA LEU A 492 6.03 14.74 -6.92
C LEU A 492 7.29 14.55 -6.06
N THR A 493 7.89 15.67 -5.59
CA THR A 493 8.62 15.72 -4.31
C THR A 493 7.76 15.08 -3.20
N PRO A 494 8.18 13.93 -2.62
CA PRO A 494 7.40 13.28 -1.57
C PRO A 494 7.14 14.22 -0.40
N LEU A 495 5.91 14.28 0.11
CA LEU A 495 5.65 14.96 1.38
C LEU A 495 6.00 14.04 2.55
N ALA A 496 5.68 12.76 2.44
CA ALA A 496 5.96 11.75 3.45
C ALA A 496 6.14 10.35 2.84
N LYS A 497 6.81 9.46 3.57
CA LYS A 497 6.90 8.02 3.32
C LYS A 497 5.92 7.28 4.22
N VAL A 498 5.23 6.27 3.71
CA VAL A 498 4.44 5.34 4.54
C VAL A 498 5.38 4.28 5.08
N ILE A 499 5.71 4.37 6.37
CA ILE A 499 6.67 3.49 7.03
C ILE A 499 6.01 2.18 7.44
N SER A 500 4.82 2.26 8.05
CA SER A 500 4.05 1.10 8.46
C SER A 500 2.57 1.45 8.69
N TYR A 501 1.76 0.42 8.87
CA TYR A 501 0.36 0.53 9.26
C TYR A 501 -0.11 -0.73 9.98
N ALA A 502 -1.20 -0.61 10.74
CA ALA A 502 -1.86 -1.73 11.40
C ALA A 502 -3.36 -1.49 11.58
N ASP A 503 -4.11 -2.58 11.65
CA ASP A 503 -5.48 -2.61 12.14
C ASP A 503 -5.51 -3.39 13.47
N ALA A 504 -6.46 -3.08 14.34
CA ALA A 504 -6.76 -3.87 15.53
C ALA A 504 -8.26 -3.89 15.82
N GLY A 505 -8.71 -4.94 16.51
CA GLY A 505 -10.06 -5.07 17.07
C GLY A 505 -10.00 -5.36 18.57
N VAL A 506 -11.06 -4.97 19.26
CA VAL A 506 -11.44 -5.20 20.66
C VAL A 506 -12.96 -5.42 20.69
N GLU A 507 -13.58 -5.51 21.87
CA GLU A 507 -15.04 -5.59 21.97
C GLU A 507 -15.74 -4.34 21.38
N PRO A 508 -16.95 -4.44 20.80
CA PRO A 508 -17.63 -3.31 20.17
C PRO A 508 -17.79 -2.07 21.07
N ILE A 509 -18.17 -2.28 22.33
CA ILE A 509 -18.32 -1.24 23.35
C ILE A 509 -16.98 -0.60 23.75
N ASP A 510 -15.87 -1.32 23.55
CA ASP A 510 -14.51 -0.91 23.87
C ASP A 510 -13.82 -0.17 22.70
N PHE A 511 -14.53 0.19 21.62
CA PHE A 511 -13.91 0.93 20.50
C PHE A 511 -13.06 2.16 20.91
N PRO A 512 -13.36 2.93 21.98
CA PRO A 512 -12.49 4.04 22.40
C PRO A 512 -11.07 3.63 22.76
N ILE A 513 -10.84 2.38 23.21
CA ILE A 513 -9.52 1.86 23.57
C ILE A 513 -8.77 1.28 22.36
N ALA A 514 -9.46 0.97 21.26
CA ALA A 514 -8.90 0.27 20.10
C ALA A 514 -7.61 0.91 19.51
N PRO A 515 -7.44 2.25 19.46
CA PRO A 515 -6.20 2.88 19.01
C PRO A 515 -4.98 2.48 19.83
N THR A 516 -5.16 2.19 21.13
CA THR A 516 -4.08 1.71 22.02
C THR A 516 -3.57 0.32 21.67
N VAL A 517 -4.31 -0.42 20.83
CA VAL A 517 -3.89 -1.73 20.28
C VAL A 517 -3.36 -1.59 18.84
N ALA A 518 -3.95 -0.70 18.03
CA ALA A 518 -3.52 -0.49 16.65
C ALA A 518 -2.18 0.27 16.55
N MET A 519 -1.98 1.33 17.35
CA MET A 519 -0.80 2.19 17.28
C MET A 519 0.49 1.43 17.65
N PRO A 520 0.58 0.66 18.76
CA PRO A 520 1.78 -0.12 19.06
C PRO A 520 2.13 -1.14 17.97
N LYS A 521 1.15 -1.81 17.35
CA LYS A 521 1.38 -2.73 16.22
C LYS A 521 1.95 -2.01 14.99
N ALA A 522 1.55 -0.77 14.73
CA ALA A 522 2.13 0.03 13.65
C ALA A 522 3.57 0.45 14.01
N LEU A 523 3.80 0.93 15.23
CA LEU A 523 5.15 1.30 15.71
C LEU A 523 6.13 0.12 15.68
N GLU A 524 5.71 -1.05 16.16
CA GLU A 524 6.49 -2.31 16.10
C GLU A 524 6.88 -2.67 14.66
N ARG A 525 5.92 -2.59 13.71
CA ARG A 525 6.19 -2.81 12.28
C ARG A 525 7.13 -1.78 11.67
N ALA A 526 7.09 -0.54 12.15
CA ALA A 526 8.06 0.51 11.78
C ALA A 526 9.43 0.32 12.45
N LYS A 527 9.53 -0.55 13.47
CA LYS A 527 10.68 -0.69 14.38
C LYS A 527 10.98 0.61 15.15
N LEU A 528 9.91 1.30 15.54
CA LEU A 528 9.93 2.53 16.33
C LEU A 528 9.22 2.31 17.67
N THR A 529 9.50 3.19 18.62
CA THR A 529 8.85 3.30 19.92
C THR A 529 7.94 4.53 19.97
N VAL A 530 7.24 4.74 21.09
CA VAL A 530 6.47 5.97 21.34
C VAL A 530 7.38 7.21 21.37
N ASP A 531 8.60 7.07 21.88
CA ASP A 531 9.55 8.18 22.06
C ASP A 531 10.12 8.71 20.74
N ASP A 532 10.28 7.84 19.74
CA ASP A 532 10.75 8.18 18.38
C ASP A 532 9.74 9.05 17.60
N ILE A 533 8.48 9.10 18.04
CA ILE A 533 7.43 9.86 17.37
C ILE A 533 7.47 11.32 17.81
N SER A 534 7.52 12.21 16.82
CA SER A 534 7.53 13.66 17.02
C SER A 534 6.12 14.21 17.25
N LEU A 535 5.13 13.74 16.48
CA LEU A 535 3.73 14.17 16.56
C LEU A 535 2.78 12.98 16.43
N PHE A 536 1.68 13.03 17.18
CA PHE A 536 0.58 12.07 17.13
C PHE A 536 -0.69 12.77 16.65
N GLU A 537 -1.43 12.13 15.75
CA GLU A 537 -2.79 12.55 15.37
C GLU A 537 -3.76 11.44 15.77
N ILE A 538 -4.39 11.58 16.94
CA ILE A 538 -5.33 10.62 17.50
C ILE A 538 -6.74 11.20 17.31
N ASN A 539 -7.54 10.56 16.46
CA ASN A 539 -8.84 11.11 16.07
C ASN A 539 -9.79 11.26 17.27
N GLU A 540 -10.16 12.50 17.56
CA GLU A 540 -11.03 12.91 18.66
C GLU A 540 -12.52 12.63 18.35
N ALA A 541 -12.88 11.35 18.15
CA ALA A 541 -14.29 10.96 18.09
C ALA A 541 -15.02 11.44 19.36
N PHE A 542 -14.34 11.31 20.51
CA PHE A 542 -14.66 11.95 21.78
C PHE A 542 -13.34 12.27 22.51
N SER A 543 -13.30 13.31 23.36
CA SER A 543 -12.09 13.64 24.15
C SER A 543 -11.56 12.47 25.00
N VAL A 544 -12.45 11.58 25.47
CA VAL A 544 -12.07 10.37 26.23
C VAL A 544 -11.14 9.43 25.44
N VAL A 545 -11.29 9.34 24.11
CA VAL A 545 -10.43 8.49 23.26
C VAL A 545 -8.97 8.92 23.36
N VAL A 546 -8.73 10.24 23.33
CA VAL A 546 -7.38 10.79 23.46
C VAL A 546 -6.84 10.61 24.86
N ARG A 547 -7.63 10.92 25.90
CA ARG A 547 -7.19 10.76 27.30
C ARG A 547 -6.85 9.31 27.67
N ILE A 548 -7.59 8.33 27.15
CA ILE A 548 -7.23 6.91 27.30
C ILE A 548 -5.93 6.59 26.56
N ALA A 549 -5.75 7.06 25.33
CA ALA A 549 -4.53 6.81 24.57
C ALA A 549 -3.28 7.46 25.22
N GLU A 550 -3.41 8.69 25.71
CA GLU A 550 -2.41 9.40 26.52
C GLU A 550 -2.00 8.57 27.74
N GLN A 551 -2.96 8.13 28.56
CA GLN A 551 -2.72 7.35 29.78
C GLN A 551 -2.12 5.97 29.51
N VAL A 552 -2.65 5.23 28.52
CA VAL A 552 -2.27 3.83 28.25
C VAL A 552 -0.93 3.76 27.51
N LEU A 553 -0.71 4.62 26.52
CA LEU A 553 0.52 4.64 25.72
C LEU A 553 1.61 5.55 26.31
N LYS A 554 1.30 6.31 27.37
CA LYS A 554 2.20 7.27 28.06
C LYS A 554 2.77 8.32 27.10
N ILE A 555 1.92 8.82 26.21
CA ILE A 555 2.31 9.84 25.22
C ILE A 555 2.31 11.22 25.88
N ASP A 556 3.33 12.03 25.60
CA ASP A 556 3.37 13.45 25.95
C ASP A 556 2.18 14.22 25.30
N PRO A 557 1.28 14.83 26.09
CA PRO A 557 0.12 15.57 25.57
C PRO A 557 0.50 16.75 24.65
N ALA A 558 1.73 17.28 24.76
CA ALA A 558 2.24 18.32 23.88
C ALA A 558 2.54 17.82 22.46
N LYS A 559 2.58 16.50 22.23
CA LYS A 559 2.78 15.88 20.90
C LYS A 559 1.49 15.45 20.19
N ILE A 560 0.38 15.28 20.92
CA ILE A 560 -0.90 14.79 20.37
C ILE A 560 -1.70 15.96 19.81
N ASN A 561 -2.24 15.90 18.59
CA ASN A 561 -3.21 16.87 18.02
C ASN A 561 -2.81 18.34 18.21
N VAL A 562 -1.58 18.69 17.82
CA VAL A 562 -0.96 20.00 18.12
C VAL A 562 -1.66 21.20 17.48
N ASN A 563 -2.39 20.98 16.39
CA ASN A 563 -3.18 21.99 15.69
C ASN A 563 -4.68 21.90 16.03
N GLY A 564 -5.04 21.20 17.11
CA GLY A 564 -6.42 20.80 17.42
C GLY A 564 -6.82 19.57 16.62
N GLY A 565 -7.86 18.88 17.09
CA GLY A 565 -8.36 17.66 16.46
C GLY A 565 -9.87 17.71 16.25
N ALA A 566 -10.47 16.53 16.10
CA ALA A 566 -11.86 16.42 15.65
C ALA A 566 -12.90 17.08 16.59
N VAL A 567 -12.66 17.24 17.89
CA VAL A 567 -13.60 17.93 18.81
C VAL A 567 -13.76 19.41 18.46
N ALA A 568 -12.74 20.04 17.88
CA ALA A 568 -12.78 21.43 17.41
C ALA A 568 -12.89 21.57 15.88
N LEU A 569 -12.30 20.64 15.12
CA LEU A 569 -12.18 20.71 13.66
C LEU A 569 -13.18 19.81 12.91
N GLY A 570 -13.68 18.76 13.55
CA GLY A 570 -14.69 17.87 13.00
C GLY A 570 -14.40 16.38 12.84
N HIS A 571 -15.44 15.55 12.92
CA HIS A 571 -15.41 14.11 12.62
C HIS A 571 -16.39 13.68 11.50
N ALA A 572 -15.86 13.38 10.32
CA ALA A 572 -16.57 12.88 9.14
C ALA A 572 -16.20 11.43 9.09
N ILE A 573 -17.12 10.57 9.42
CA ILE A 573 -16.80 9.18 9.67
C ILE A 573 -16.08 8.55 8.45
N GLY A 574 -16.51 8.85 7.22
CA GLY A 574 -15.82 8.42 5.99
C GLY A 574 -14.42 9.00 5.76
N SER A 575 -14.16 10.27 6.10
CA SER A 575 -12.92 10.98 5.71
C SER A 575 -11.93 11.26 6.85
N SER A 576 -12.33 11.14 8.13
CA SER A 576 -11.50 11.62 9.25
C SER A 576 -10.17 10.90 9.34
N GLY A 577 -10.16 9.58 9.16
CA GLY A 577 -8.91 8.83 9.08
C GLY A 577 -7.95 9.31 7.99
N ALA A 578 -8.45 9.97 6.93
CA ALA A 578 -7.61 10.68 5.97
C ALA A 578 -7.27 12.10 6.43
N ARG A 579 -8.24 12.90 6.95
CA ARG A 579 -7.99 14.25 7.50
C ARG A 579 -6.83 14.27 8.49
N ILE A 580 -6.83 13.34 9.45
CA ILE A 580 -5.82 13.31 10.50
C ILE A 580 -4.42 13.01 9.93
N VAL A 581 -4.35 12.21 8.85
CA VAL A 581 -3.09 11.94 8.13
C VAL A 581 -2.64 13.16 7.34
N VAL A 582 -3.55 13.88 6.67
CA VAL A 582 -3.25 15.13 5.96
C VAL A 582 -2.66 16.16 6.92
N SER A 583 -3.32 16.45 8.04
CA SER A 583 -2.81 17.42 9.02
C SER A 583 -1.51 16.97 9.69
N LEU A 584 -1.31 15.66 9.91
CA LEU A 584 -0.02 15.13 10.37
C LEU A 584 1.11 15.39 9.36
N ILE A 585 0.87 15.18 8.06
CA ILE A 585 1.85 15.44 6.99
C ILE A 585 2.25 16.91 6.96
N HIS A 586 1.31 17.84 7.16
CA HIS A 586 1.60 19.27 7.11
C HIS A 586 2.20 19.82 8.42
N ALA A 587 1.91 19.21 9.57
CA ALA A 587 2.50 19.59 10.86
C ALA A 587 3.93 19.07 11.10
N LEU A 588 4.32 17.92 10.52
CA LEU A 588 5.65 17.35 10.67
C LEU A 588 6.74 18.14 9.89
N LYS A 589 7.92 18.25 10.48
CA LYS A 589 9.15 18.76 9.82
C LYS A 589 9.91 17.61 9.14
N SER A 590 10.64 17.91 8.06
CA SER A 590 11.47 16.94 7.32
C SER A 590 12.28 16.03 8.25
N GLY A 591 12.26 14.72 7.98
CA GLY A 591 12.91 13.68 8.75
C GLY A 591 12.13 13.16 9.96
N GLN A 592 11.14 13.90 10.47
CA GLN A 592 10.36 13.49 11.65
C GLN A 592 9.38 12.34 11.34
N TYR A 593 9.21 11.46 12.33
CA TYR A 593 8.15 10.44 12.33
C TYR A 593 6.88 10.96 13.01
N GLY A 594 5.74 10.62 12.43
CA GLY A 594 4.42 10.83 13.03
C GLY A 594 3.61 9.54 13.04
N CYS A 595 2.71 9.42 14.02
CA CYS A 595 1.80 8.28 14.13
C CYS A 595 0.35 8.77 14.22
N ALA A 596 -0.47 8.37 13.24
CA ALA A 596 -1.90 8.64 13.20
C ALA A 596 -2.69 7.42 13.71
N GLY A 597 -3.74 7.63 14.49
CA GLY A 597 -4.61 6.59 15.02
C GLY A 597 -6.08 6.98 15.01
N VAL A 598 -6.96 6.09 14.54
CA VAL A 598 -8.41 6.32 14.48
C VAL A 598 -9.16 5.08 14.93
N CYS A 599 -10.03 5.23 15.94
CA CYS A 599 -11.01 4.23 16.32
C CYS A 599 -12.19 4.21 15.34
N ASN A 600 -12.97 3.14 15.32
CA ASN A 600 -14.18 3.01 14.51
C ASN A 600 -15.25 2.17 15.23
N GLY A 601 -16.52 2.53 15.02
CA GLY A 601 -17.66 1.78 15.54
C GLY A 601 -17.60 0.28 15.19
N GLY A 602 -18.14 -0.56 16.07
CA GLY A 602 -17.94 -2.02 16.01
C GLY A 602 -16.60 -2.50 16.60
N GLY A 603 -15.91 -1.70 17.42
CA GLY A 603 -14.82 -2.18 18.27
C GLY A 603 -13.43 -2.24 17.61
N ALA A 604 -13.15 -1.45 16.58
CA ALA A 604 -11.87 -1.55 15.88
C ALA A 604 -11.14 -0.20 15.73
N ALA A 605 -9.89 -0.26 15.27
CA ALA A 605 -9.07 0.89 14.93
C ALA A 605 -8.18 0.61 13.73
N SER A 606 -7.65 1.69 13.16
CA SER A 606 -6.54 1.69 12.20
C SER A 606 -5.47 2.67 12.68
N ALA A 607 -4.20 2.37 12.37
CA ALA A 607 -3.06 3.24 12.66
C ALA A 607 -2.07 3.25 11.49
N LEU A 608 -1.43 4.41 11.27
CA LEU A 608 -0.49 4.67 10.18
C LEU A 608 0.73 5.42 10.73
N VAL A 609 1.94 4.91 10.46
CA VAL A 609 3.20 5.60 10.76
C VAL A 609 3.77 6.15 9.48
N ILE A 610 4.07 7.45 9.48
CA ILE A 610 4.67 8.17 8.36
C ILE A 610 5.98 8.85 8.78
N GLN A 611 6.86 9.06 7.81
CA GLN A 611 8.03 9.92 7.96
C GLN A 611 7.94 11.08 6.98
N LYS A 612 8.02 12.33 7.46
CA LYS A 612 8.13 13.50 6.59
C LYS A 612 9.45 13.44 5.81
N VAL A 613 9.41 13.71 4.52
CA VAL A 613 10.61 13.81 3.65
C VAL A 613 11.21 15.21 3.70
#